data_AF-A0A0B4BVD8-F1
#
_entry.id   AF-A0A0B4BVD8-F1
#
_cell.length_a   1.000
_cell.length_b   1.000
_cell.length_c   1.000
_cell.angle_alpha   90.00
_cell.angle_beta   90.00
_cell.angle_gamma   90.00
#
_symmetry.space_group_name_H-M   'P 1'
#
loop_
_entity.id
_entity.type
_entity.pdbx_description
1 polymer ?
#
loop_
_entity_poly.entity_id
_entity_poly.type
_entity_poly.pdbx_seq_one_letter_code
_entity_poly.pdbx_strand_id
1 'polypeptide(L)'
;MTAVVFAGPTIAADEVKAVIEAKVLPPAGQGDIYRAARKKPSAIGLIDGYFEGVPSVWHKEILWAMERGIAVFGSASMGALRAAELSVFGMIGVGRIFESYESGRLSDDDEVAVLHSPEELGFKPLSEPMVSIRATAEHAVCEGLLAPNEAAQLLNAAKAFYYKDRNWDRILAEFKGSHWHGAFSDWLPSGHIDAKRQDACEMLVQMSAFLTGDARDEEPQRHRVERTLAWQCLASRVDAERTGTNEDARGLLDELRLNPARYAGFRTKAALRVLALQEAEGTAKRIERTALLDQMARHRAARGLAQSRDLQHWLRENGLDGAGYEELLRDTLSMEEVVSALGDQLEPQILAELRYAGAYAGLQERAVEKEKRLQKLDAASGNLPGADKLQVLIWYFETLLGRDVPSNLESHAKTLGLAGVEEFYALITREFMYHQSCINQPAAGKME
;
A
#
# COMPACT_ATOMS: atom_id res chain seq x y z
N MET A 1 3.40 -2.78 -21.58
CA MET A 1 2.97 -2.19 -20.29
C MET A 1 1.92 -3.11 -19.68
N THR A 2 1.84 -3.28 -18.36
CA THR A 2 0.88 -4.22 -17.77
C THR A 2 -0.41 -3.50 -17.38
N ALA A 3 -1.55 -3.95 -17.91
CA ALA A 3 -2.88 -3.47 -17.51
C ALA A 3 -3.68 -4.58 -16.81
N VAL A 4 -4.63 -4.16 -15.96
CA VAL A 4 -5.57 -5.05 -15.27
C VAL A 4 -6.98 -4.57 -15.58
N VAL A 5 -7.89 -5.47 -15.96
CA VAL A 5 -9.29 -5.15 -16.26
C VAL A 5 -10.21 -6.02 -15.40
N PHE A 6 -11.16 -5.42 -14.70
CA PHE A 6 -12.19 -6.10 -13.93
C PHE A 6 -13.47 -6.18 -14.75
N ALA A 7 -13.84 -7.39 -15.18
CA ALA A 7 -14.96 -7.64 -16.07
C ALA A 7 -15.62 -9.00 -15.77
N GLY A 8 -16.90 -9.14 -16.12
CA GLY A 8 -17.63 -10.40 -16.05
C GLY A 8 -18.90 -10.35 -16.90
N PRO A 9 -20.04 -9.90 -16.34
CA PRO A 9 -21.33 -9.94 -17.03
C PRO A 9 -21.45 -8.99 -18.22
N THR A 10 -20.67 -7.91 -18.26
CA THR A 10 -20.76 -6.91 -19.33
C THR A 10 -19.99 -7.32 -20.60
N ILE A 11 -18.84 -7.97 -20.43
CA ILE A 11 -17.98 -8.36 -21.54
C ILE A 11 -17.14 -9.57 -21.14
N ALA A 12 -17.02 -10.55 -22.04
CA ALA A 12 -16.28 -11.76 -21.75
C ALA A 12 -14.76 -11.51 -21.74
N ALA A 13 -14.04 -12.29 -20.94
CA ALA A 13 -12.58 -12.13 -20.79
C ALA A 13 -11.82 -12.28 -22.12
N ASP A 14 -12.29 -13.12 -23.03
CA ASP A 14 -11.65 -13.31 -24.34
C ASP A 14 -11.86 -12.12 -25.28
N GLU A 15 -13.01 -11.45 -25.17
CA GLU A 15 -13.27 -10.20 -25.91
C GLU A 15 -12.37 -9.07 -25.41
N VAL A 16 -12.15 -8.98 -24.09
CA VAL A 16 -11.21 -8.00 -23.51
C VAL A 16 -9.80 -8.22 -24.06
N LYS A 17 -9.32 -9.48 -24.04
CA LYS A 17 -7.98 -9.84 -24.53
C LYS A 17 -7.80 -9.64 -26.03
N ALA A 18 -8.88 -9.64 -26.80
CA ALA A 18 -8.83 -9.36 -28.24
C ALA A 18 -8.54 -7.88 -28.53
N VAL A 19 -8.86 -6.97 -27.60
CA VAL A 19 -8.66 -5.52 -27.77
C VAL A 19 -7.37 -5.03 -27.10
N ILE A 20 -7.02 -5.58 -25.93
CA ILE A 20 -5.90 -5.09 -25.12
C ILE A 20 -5.14 -6.23 -24.45
N GLU A 21 -3.81 -6.12 -24.39
CA GLU A 21 -2.96 -7.03 -23.60
C GLU A 21 -3.09 -6.69 -22.11
N ALA A 22 -4.11 -7.26 -21.46
CA ALA A 22 -4.40 -7.03 -20.06
C ALA A 22 -4.64 -8.33 -19.29
N LYS A 23 -4.35 -8.30 -17.99
CA LYS A 23 -4.82 -9.32 -17.06
C LYS A 23 -6.29 -9.05 -16.76
N VAL A 24 -7.16 -9.94 -17.23
CA VAL A 24 -8.59 -9.89 -16.90
C VAL A 24 -8.81 -10.58 -15.55
N LEU A 25 -9.51 -9.88 -14.65
CA LEU A 25 -9.97 -10.36 -13.36
C LEU A 25 -11.51 -10.37 -13.33
N PRO A 26 -12.12 -11.18 -12.44
CA PRO A 26 -13.57 -11.17 -12.21
C PRO A 26 -14.11 -9.76 -11.84
N PRO A 27 -15.44 -9.56 -11.77
CA PRO A 27 -16.01 -8.32 -11.25
C PRO A 27 -15.37 -7.92 -9.92
N ALA A 28 -15.06 -6.63 -9.76
CA ALA A 28 -14.32 -6.16 -8.60
C ALA A 28 -15.17 -6.16 -7.32
N GLY A 29 -14.61 -6.68 -6.24
CA GLY A 29 -15.10 -6.51 -4.86
C GLY A 29 -14.15 -5.68 -4.00
N GLN A 30 -14.52 -5.48 -2.75
CA GLN A 30 -13.72 -4.75 -1.77
C GLN A 30 -12.33 -5.38 -1.59
N GLY A 31 -11.30 -4.55 -1.74
CA GLY A 31 -9.90 -4.91 -1.63
C GLY A 31 -9.26 -5.32 -2.96
N ASP A 32 -10.03 -5.60 -4.01
CA ASP A 32 -9.47 -6.13 -5.26
C ASP A 32 -8.70 -5.08 -6.06
N ILE A 33 -9.20 -3.84 -6.08
CA ILE A 33 -8.46 -2.73 -6.69
C ILE A 33 -7.17 -2.49 -5.92
N TYR A 34 -7.20 -2.55 -4.59
CA TYR A 34 -5.99 -2.46 -3.77
C TYR A 34 -4.99 -3.59 -4.09
N ARG A 35 -5.45 -4.86 -4.17
CA ARG A 35 -4.61 -6.01 -4.56
C ARG A 35 -3.98 -5.83 -5.94
N ALA A 36 -4.74 -5.33 -6.91
CA ALA A 36 -4.24 -5.06 -8.25
C ALA A 36 -3.22 -3.91 -8.26
N ALA A 37 -3.52 -2.81 -7.58
CA ALA A 37 -2.66 -1.63 -7.51
C ALA A 37 -1.31 -1.92 -6.82
N ARG A 38 -1.26 -2.84 -5.84
CA ARG A 38 0.01 -3.30 -5.24
C ARG A 38 0.98 -3.92 -6.25
N LYS A 39 0.49 -4.45 -7.37
CA LYS A 39 1.32 -4.99 -8.46
C LYS A 39 1.85 -3.91 -9.40
N LYS A 40 1.51 -2.64 -9.15
CA LYS A 40 1.94 -1.45 -9.90
C LYS A 40 1.71 -1.56 -11.41
N PRO A 41 0.49 -1.93 -11.87
CA PRO A 41 0.16 -1.86 -13.29
C PRO A 41 0.23 -0.42 -13.79
N SER A 42 0.38 -0.24 -15.11
CA SER A 42 0.32 1.09 -15.73
C SER A 42 -1.11 1.63 -15.79
N ALA A 43 -2.10 0.75 -15.94
CA ALA A 43 -3.51 1.11 -15.94
C ALA A 43 -4.39 0.02 -15.30
N ILE A 44 -5.50 0.45 -14.70
CA ILE A 44 -6.58 -0.41 -14.21
C ILE A 44 -7.87 0.02 -14.90
N GLY A 45 -8.60 -0.92 -15.50
CA GLY A 45 -9.94 -0.72 -16.02
C GLY A 45 -10.98 -1.38 -15.12
N LEU A 46 -11.96 -0.62 -14.66
CA LEU A 46 -13.10 -1.11 -13.89
C LEU A 46 -14.34 -1.09 -14.79
N ILE A 47 -14.85 -2.26 -15.17
CA ILE A 47 -16.12 -2.39 -15.91
C ILE A 47 -17.17 -2.86 -14.92
N ASP A 48 -16.98 -4.07 -14.40
CA ASP A 48 -17.93 -4.74 -13.52
C ASP A 48 -17.47 -4.79 -12.08
N GLY A 49 -18.43 -4.71 -11.16
CA GLY A 49 -18.24 -4.94 -9.74
C GLY A 49 -19.44 -5.65 -9.14
N TYR A 50 -19.26 -6.29 -7.99
CA TYR A 50 -20.34 -7.01 -7.32
C TYR A 50 -21.30 -6.04 -6.63
N PHE A 51 -22.59 -6.15 -6.96
CA PHE A 51 -23.67 -5.41 -6.30
C PHE A 51 -24.20 -6.12 -5.05
N GLU A 52 -24.03 -7.45 -4.96
CA GLU A 52 -24.51 -8.26 -3.83
C GLU A 52 -23.53 -9.38 -3.48
N GLY A 53 -23.66 -9.94 -2.27
CA GLY A 53 -22.89 -11.10 -1.79
C GLY A 53 -21.51 -10.75 -1.25
N VAL A 54 -20.86 -9.71 -1.78
CA VAL A 54 -19.60 -9.17 -1.27
C VAL A 54 -19.66 -7.64 -1.20
N PRO A 55 -18.93 -7.01 -0.26
CA PRO A 55 -18.86 -5.56 -0.22
C PRO A 55 -18.27 -5.01 -1.53
N SER A 56 -18.91 -3.99 -2.10
CA SER A 56 -18.46 -3.34 -3.33
C SER A 56 -17.15 -2.58 -3.14
N VAL A 57 -16.48 -2.31 -4.25
CA VAL A 57 -15.23 -1.53 -4.30
C VAL A 57 -15.41 -0.17 -3.63
N TRP A 58 -14.48 0.16 -2.74
CA TRP A 58 -14.44 1.48 -2.09
C TRP A 58 -13.74 2.53 -2.94
N HIS A 59 -14.25 3.76 -2.91
CA HIS A 59 -13.61 4.93 -3.53
C HIS A 59 -12.15 5.08 -3.12
N LYS A 60 -11.83 4.77 -1.86
CA LYS A 60 -10.46 4.86 -1.34
C LYS A 60 -9.49 3.91 -2.01
N GLU A 61 -9.95 2.75 -2.48
CA GLU A 61 -9.07 1.84 -3.22
C GLU A 61 -8.65 2.44 -4.55
N ILE A 62 -9.59 3.08 -5.24
CA ILE A 62 -9.37 3.74 -6.52
C ILE A 62 -8.51 4.99 -6.34
N LEU A 63 -8.86 5.85 -5.40
CA LEU A 63 -8.07 7.02 -5.04
C LEU A 63 -6.63 6.62 -4.68
N TRP A 64 -6.46 5.53 -3.93
CA TRP A 64 -5.12 5.04 -3.58
C TRP A 64 -4.33 4.53 -4.78
N ALA A 65 -4.98 3.84 -5.72
CA ALA A 65 -4.35 3.43 -6.97
C ALA A 65 -3.86 4.66 -7.77
N MET A 66 -4.69 5.69 -7.87
CA MET A 66 -4.34 6.94 -8.55
C MET A 66 -3.22 7.71 -7.83
N GLU A 67 -3.23 7.77 -6.49
CA GLU A 67 -2.14 8.33 -5.68
C GLU A 67 -0.79 7.67 -5.99
N ARG A 68 -0.80 6.37 -6.37
CA ARG A 68 0.38 5.60 -6.77
C ARG A 68 0.79 5.79 -8.24
N GLY A 69 0.13 6.71 -8.96
CA GLY A 69 0.42 7.04 -10.36
C GLY A 69 -0.12 6.00 -11.35
N ILE A 70 -1.13 5.22 -10.96
CA ILE A 70 -1.80 4.26 -11.83
C ILE A 70 -2.98 4.96 -12.49
N ALA A 71 -3.08 4.92 -13.82
CA ALA A 71 -4.26 5.41 -14.52
C ALA A 71 -5.45 4.47 -14.24
N VAL A 72 -6.57 5.01 -13.78
CA VAL A 72 -7.78 4.21 -13.51
C VAL A 72 -8.90 4.66 -14.43
N PHE A 73 -9.42 3.71 -15.23
CA PHE A 73 -10.54 3.90 -16.15
C PHE A 73 -11.80 3.25 -15.58
N GLY A 74 -12.96 3.85 -15.83
CA GLY A 74 -14.26 3.28 -15.46
C GLY A 74 -15.32 3.46 -16.53
N SER A 75 -16.10 2.40 -16.78
CA SER A 75 -17.19 2.42 -17.77
C SER A 75 -18.31 1.42 -17.42
N ALA A 76 -19.40 1.49 -18.18
CA ALA A 76 -20.49 0.52 -18.31
C ALA A 76 -21.33 0.15 -17.07
N SER A 77 -20.71 -0.24 -15.95
CA SER A 77 -21.41 -0.71 -14.76
C SER A 77 -20.94 0.02 -13.50
N MET A 78 -20.55 -0.72 -12.46
CA MET A 78 -19.95 -0.14 -11.25
C MET A 78 -18.73 0.76 -11.57
N GLY A 79 -18.04 0.49 -12.67
CA GLY A 79 -17.00 1.37 -13.21
C GLY A 79 -17.47 2.78 -13.55
N ALA A 80 -18.60 2.90 -14.26
CA ALA A 80 -19.18 4.20 -14.63
C ALA A 80 -19.61 5.00 -13.39
N LEU A 81 -20.24 4.35 -12.41
CA LEU A 81 -20.61 4.97 -11.13
C LEU A 81 -19.38 5.54 -10.42
N ARG A 82 -18.34 4.72 -10.23
CA ARG A 82 -17.11 5.15 -9.56
C ARG A 82 -16.37 6.23 -10.33
N ALA A 83 -16.38 6.17 -11.66
CA ALA A 83 -15.81 7.21 -12.50
C ALA A 83 -16.56 8.54 -12.33
N ALA A 84 -17.89 8.55 -12.31
CA ALA A 84 -18.67 9.77 -12.11
C ALA A 84 -18.41 10.41 -10.74
N GLU A 85 -18.18 9.60 -9.70
CA GLU A 85 -17.86 10.08 -8.35
C GLU A 85 -16.40 10.56 -8.20
N LEU A 86 -15.49 10.06 -9.05
CA LEU A 86 -14.03 10.24 -8.90
C LEU A 86 -13.36 10.96 -10.09
N SER A 87 -14.12 11.40 -11.10
CA SER A 87 -13.58 12.13 -12.25
C SER A 87 -12.85 13.40 -11.83
N VAL A 88 -13.42 14.12 -10.84
CA VAL A 88 -12.81 15.30 -10.21
C VAL A 88 -11.47 15.03 -9.52
N PHE A 89 -11.16 13.76 -9.21
CA PHE A 89 -9.89 13.34 -8.61
C PHE A 89 -8.96 12.65 -9.62
N GLY A 90 -9.32 12.60 -10.91
CA GLY A 90 -8.50 12.07 -12.00
C GLY A 90 -8.85 10.66 -12.49
N MET A 91 -9.97 10.07 -12.03
CA MET A 91 -10.44 8.80 -12.63
C MET A 91 -11.00 9.08 -14.03
N ILE A 92 -10.62 8.26 -15.01
CA ILE A 92 -11.01 8.45 -16.41
C ILE A 92 -12.32 7.73 -16.66
N GLY A 93 -13.42 8.46 -16.73
CA GLY A 93 -14.72 7.92 -17.13
C GLY A 93 -14.84 7.79 -18.63
N VAL A 94 -15.45 6.70 -19.10
CA VAL A 94 -15.63 6.42 -20.53
C VAL A 94 -17.04 5.93 -20.82
N GLY A 95 -17.62 6.45 -21.90
CA GLY A 95 -18.89 6.00 -22.45
C GLY A 95 -20.11 6.78 -21.95
N ARG A 96 -21.25 6.53 -22.61
CA ARG A 96 -22.49 7.31 -22.41
C ARG A 96 -23.09 7.08 -21.03
N ILE A 97 -22.88 5.91 -20.42
CA ILE A 97 -23.39 5.59 -19.08
C ILE A 97 -22.65 6.43 -18.04
N PHE A 98 -21.32 6.53 -18.14
CA PHE A 98 -20.52 7.43 -17.30
C PHE A 98 -20.99 8.87 -17.45
N GLU A 99 -21.08 9.39 -18.68
CA GLU A 99 -21.54 10.76 -18.94
C GLU A 99 -22.93 11.04 -18.37
N SER A 100 -23.81 10.03 -18.37
CA SER A 100 -25.16 10.16 -17.84
C SER A 100 -25.18 10.22 -16.30
N TYR A 101 -24.29 9.50 -15.62
CA TYR A 101 -24.11 9.63 -14.17
C TYR A 101 -23.42 10.94 -13.80
N GLU A 102 -22.36 11.33 -14.51
CA GLU A 102 -21.63 12.58 -14.25
C GLU A 102 -22.54 13.81 -14.44
N SER A 103 -23.40 13.79 -15.47
CA SER A 103 -24.37 14.87 -15.68
C SER A 103 -25.58 14.82 -14.74
N GLY A 104 -25.70 13.78 -13.88
CA GLY A 104 -26.86 13.55 -13.03
C GLY A 104 -28.15 13.16 -13.75
N ARG A 105 -28.06 12.74 -15.04
CA ARG A 105 -29.22 12.20 -15.78
C ARG A 105 -29.64 10.83 -15.24
N LEU A 106 -28.66 10.06 -14.76
CA LEU A 106 -28.85 8.83 -14.00
C LEU A 106 -28.34 9.05 -12.57
N SER A 107 -29.06 8.50 -11.59
CA SER A 107 -28.68 8.54 -10.18
C SER A 107 -28.82 7.20 -9.48
N ASP A 108 -29.63 6.29 -10.03
CA ASP A 108 -29.94 5.02 -9.37
C ASP A 108 -28.92 3.94 -9.75
N ASP A 109 -28.52 3.14 -8.75
CA ASP A 109 -27.57 2.04 -8.93
C ASP A 109 -28.18 0.87 -9.76
N ASP A 110 -29.50 0.71 -9.73
CA ASP A 110 -30.21 -0.35 -10.44
C ASP A 110 -30.21 -0.16 -11.97
N GLU A 111 -29.79 1.02 -12.44
CA GLU A 111 -29.71 1.32 -13.88
C GLU A 111 -28.72 0.40 -14.59
N VAL A 112 -27.63 0.06 -13.89
CA VAL A 112 -26.53 -0.77 -14.40
C VAL A 112 -26.44 -2.16 -13.76
N ALA A 113 -27.20 -2.39 -12.70
CA ALA A 113 -27.21 -3.65 -11.96
C ALA A 113 -27.90 -4.76 -12.79
N VAL A 114 -27.32 -5.96 -12.75
CA VAL A 114 -27.85 -7.16 -13.41
C VAL A 114 -27.71 -8.36 -12.48
N LEU A 115 -28.67 -9.28 -12.57
CA LEU A 115 -28.47 -10.63 -12.06
C LEU A 115 -27.54 -11.35 -13.05
N HIS A 116 -26.53 -12.04 -12.55
CA HIS A 116 -25.63 -12.83 -13.38
C HIS A 116 -25.43 -14.22 -12.79
N SER A 117 -25.04 -15.16 -13.65
CA SER A 117 -24.64 -16.50 -13.23
C SER A 117 -23.30 -16.47 -12.46
N PRO A 118 -22.98 -17.53 -11.70
CA PRO A 118 -21.69 -17.67 -11.04
C PRO A 118 -20.49 -17.67 -12.01
N GLU A 119 -19.27 -17.55 -11.45
CA GLU A 119 -18.02 -17.54 -12.21
C GLU A 119 -17.84 -18.80 -13.07
N GLU A 120 -18.25 -19.96 -12.57
CA GLU A 120 -18.13 -21.26 -13.26
C GLU A 120 -18.93 -21.31 -14.57
N LEU A 121 -19.94 -20.45 -14.70
CA LEU A 121 -20.77 -20.31 -15.91
C LEU A 121 -20.39 -19.08 -16.74
N GLY A 122 -19.32 -18.37 -16.36
CA GLY A 122 -18.76 -17.23 -17.09
C GLY A 122 -19.51 -15.91 -16.86
N PHE A 123 -20.14 -15.73 -15.70
CA PHE A 123 -20.85 -14.50 -15.34
C PHE A 123 -21.95 -14.06 -16.30
N LYS A 124 -22.55 -14.97 -17.07
CA LYS A 124 -23.61 -14.63 -18.03
C LYS A 124 -24.74 -13.82 -17.37
N PRO A 125 -25.16 -12.70 -17.96
CA PRO A 125 -26.30 -11.93 -17.45
C PRO A 125 -27.59 -12.76 -17.57
N LEU A 126 -28.40 -12.71 -16.53
CA LEU A 126 -29.69 -13.38 -16.39
C LEU A 126 -30.86 -12.37 -16.32
N SER A 127 -30.53 -11.07 -16.26
CA SER A 127 -31.48 -9.96 -16.34
C SER A 127 -30.88 -8.80 -17.14
N GLU A 128 -31.75 -7.91 -17.58
CA GLU A 128 -31.42 -6.78 -18.45
C GLU A 128 -31.12 -5.51 -17.61
N PRO A 129 -30.03 -4.79 -17.89
CA PRO A 129 -29.77 -3.50 -17.25
C PRO A 129 -30.71 -2.43 -17.82
N MET A 130 -31.16 -1.50 -16.97
CA MET A 130 -32.10 -0.45 -17.40
C MET A 130 -31.49 0.44 -18.50
N VAL A 131 -30.18 0.69 -18.46
CA VAL A 131 -29.48 1.49 -19.48
C VAL A 131 -29.59 0.87 -20.88
N SER A 132 -29.49 -0.45 -21.01
CA SER A 132 -29.67 -1.15 -22.30
C SER A 132 -31.12 -1.09 -22.77
N ILE A 133 -32.08 -1.19 -21.85
CA ILE A 133 -33.51 -1.04 -22.18
C ILE A 133 -33.82 0.38 -22.65
N ARG A 134 -33.28 1.41 -21.99
CA ARG A 134 -33.38 2.82 -22.41
C ARG A 134 -32.81 3.02 -23.81
N ALA A 135 -31.58 2.54 -24.05
CA ALA A 135 -30.93 2.63 -25.35
C ALA A 135 -31.72 1.90 -26.46
N THR A 136 -32.29 0.73 -26.14
CA THR A 136 -33.12 -0.05 -27.06
C THR A 136 -34.44 0.67 -27.38
N ALA A 137 -35.10 1.25 -26.38
CA ALA A 137 -36.33 2.01 -26.59
C ALA A 137 -36.08 3.30 -27.40
N GLU A 138 -34.99 4.01 -27.13
CA GLU A 138 -34.56 5.17 -27.94
C GLU A 138 -34.31 4.76 -29.39
N HIS A 139 -33.62 3.64 -29.61
CA HIS A 139 -33.36 3.13 -30.96
C HIS A 139 -34.66 2.78 -31.70
N ALA A 140 -35.61 2.11 -31.03
CA ALA A 140 -36.92 1.79 -31.61
C ALA A 140 -37.75 3.03 -31.96
N VAL A 141 -37.63 4.11 -31.18
CA VAL A 141 -38.27 5.41 -31.51
C VAL A 141 -37.62 6.03 -32.74
N CYS A 142 -36.29 5.99 -32.84
CA CYS A 142 -35.57 6.49 -34.01
C CYS A 142 -35.93 5.75 -35.30
N GLU A 143 -36.20 4.44 -35.21
CA GLU A 143 -36.66 3.63 -36.34
C GLU A 143 -38.17 3.72 -36.60
N GLY A 144 -38.91 4.46 -35.77
CA GLY A 144 -40.36 4.66 -35.90
C GLY A 144 -41.20 3.45 -35.51
N LEU A 145 -40.63 2.46 -34.79
CA LEU A 145 -41.39 1.33 -34.23
C LEU A 145 -42.22 1.73 -33.02
N LEU A 146 -41.73 2.69 -32.22
CA LEU A 146 -42.41 3.21 -31.04
C LEU A 146 -42.59 4.72 -31.16
N ALA A 147 -43.76 5.22 -30.76
CA ALA A 147 -43.94 6.64 -30.47
C ALA A 147 -43.24 7.00 -29.14
N PRO A 148 -42.80 8.26 -28.93
CA PRO A 148 -42.14 8.68 -27.69
C PRO A 148 -42.94 8.36 -26.41
N ASN A 149 -44.27 8.48 -26.47
CA ASN A 149 -45.14 8.16 -25.34
C ASN A 149 -45.18 6.65 -25.02
N GLU A 150 -45.05 5.81 -26.04
CA GLU A 150 -45.06 4.34 -25.89
C GLU A 150 -43.74 3.85 -25.31
N ALA A 151 -42.63 4.40 -25.80
CA ALA A 151 -41.31 4.18 -25.20
C ALA A 151 -41.32 4.60 -23.72
N ALA A 152 -41.88 5.76 -23.37
CA ALA A 152 -41.98 6.19 -21.98
C ALA A 152 -42.80 5.20 -21.11
N GLN A 153 -43.91 4.66 -21.64
CA GLN A 153 -44.70 3.63 -20.93
C GLN A 153 -43.91 2.34 -20.73
N LEU A 154 -43.20 1.87 -21.77
CA LEU A 154 -42.34 0.70 -21.71
C LEU A 154 -41.25 0.87 -20.65
N LEU A 155 -40.58 2.02 -20.64
CA LEU A 155 -39.52 2.32 -19.67
C LEU A 155 -40.05 2.37 -18.23
N ASN A 156 -41.23 2.94 -18.02
CA ASN A 156 -41.86 2.96 -16.70
C ASN A 156 -42.21 1.55 -16.21
N ALA A 157 -42.73 0.69 -17.09
CA ALA A 157 -42.99 -0.71 -16.76
C ALA A 157 -41.69 -1.49 -16.47
N ALA A 158 -40.66 -1.30 -17.29
CA ALA A 158 -39.35 -1.93 -17.07
C ALA A 158 -38.69 -1.50 -15.75
N LYS A 159 -38.80 -0.21 -15.39
CA LYS A 159 -38.27 0.34 -14.15
C LYS A 159 -39.04 -0.13 -12.91
N ALA A 160 -40.32 -0.52 -13.06
CA ALA A 160 -41.11 -1.06 -11.96
C ALA A 160 -40.69 -2.47 -11.54
N PHE A 161 -40.02 -3.23 -12.42
CA PHE A 161 -39.44 -4.52 -12.05
C PHE A 161 -38.16 -4.33 -11.24
N TYR A 162 -38.02 -5.11 -10.17
CA TYR A 162 -36.74 -5.27 -9.48
C TYR A 162 -35.69 -5.77 -10.48
N TYR A 163 -34.46 -5.25 -10.39
CA TYR A 163 -33.45 -5.44 -11.45
C TYR A 163 -33.13 -6.91 -11.76
N LYS A 164 -33.28 -7.82 -10.79
CA LYS A 164 -33.08 -9.27 -10.99
C LYS A 164 -34.17 -9.94 -11.81
N ASP A 165 -35.35 -9.35 -11.79
CA ASP A 165 -36.55 -9.83 -12.46
C ASP A 165 -36.77 -9.14 -13.82
N ARG A 166 -35.92 -8.18 -14.17
CA ARG A 166 -36.01 -7.38 -15.38
C ARG A 166 -35.55 -8.17 -16.59
N ASN A 167 -36.49 -8.58 -17.44
CA ASN A 167 -36.20 -9.22 -18.73
C ASN A 167 -37.29 -8.85 -19.74
N TRP A 168 -36.95 -8.91 -21.02
CA TRP A 168 -37.83 -8.50 -22.10
C TRP A 168 -39.14 -9.30 -22.14
N ASP A 169 -39.11 -10.62 -21.89
CA ASP A 169 -40.31 -11.44 -21.88
C ASP A 169 -41.36 -10.95 -20.87
N ARG A 170 -40.92 -10.59 -19.65
CA ARG A 170 -41.79 -10.04 -18.61
C ARG A 170 -42.24 -8.63 -18.92
N ILE A 171 -41.35 -7.79 -19.43
CA ILE A 171 -41.70 -6.41 -19.82
C ILE A 171 -42.77 -6.43 -20.91
N LEU A 172 -42.56 -7.23 -21.96
CA LEU A 172 -43.46 -7.34 -23.10
C LEU A 172 -44.81 -7.98 -22.74
N ALA A 173 -44.85 -8.83 -21.70
CA ALA A 173 -46.10 -9.42 -21.22
C ALA A 173 -47.12 -8.38 -20.74
N GLU A 174 -46.66 -7.23 -20.20
CA GLU A 174 -47.52 -6.12 -19.77
C GLU A 174 -48.18 -5.38 -20.96
N PHE A 175 -47.66 -5.55 -22.18
CA PHE A 175 -48.08 -4.81 -23.38
C PHE A 175 -48.72 -5.68 -24.46
N LYS A 176 -49.19 -6.89 -24.16
CA LYS A 176 -49.82 -7.80 -25.15
C LYS A 176 -50.99 -7.18 -25.93
N GLY A 177 -51.67 -6.18 -25.36
CA GLY A 177 -52.77 -5.46 -26.00
C GLY A 177 -52.34 -4.25 -26.84
N SER A 178 -51.06 -3.88 -26.82
CA SER A 178 -50.53 -2.72 -27.55
C SER A 178 -50.35 -3.04 -29.04
N HIS A 179 -50.69 -2.10 -29.90
CA HIS A 179 -50.60 -2.30 -31.36
C HIS A 179 -49.15 -2.47 -31.87
N TRP A 180 -48.16 -1.91 -31.16
CA TRP A 180 -46.75 -2.04 -31.48
C TRP A 180 -46.12 -3.35 -30.97
N HIS A 181 -46.80 -4.10 -30.09
CA HIS A 181 -46.22 -5.25 -29.37
C HIS A 181 -45.65 -6.32 -30.32
N GLY A 182 -46.38 -6.70 -31.36
CA GLY A 182 -45.93 -7.71 -32.33
C GLY A 182 -44.69 -7.26 -33.10
N ALA A 183 -44.75 -6.06 -33.71
CA ALA A 183 -43.64 -5.51 -34.49
C ALA A 183 -42.38 -5.31 -33.65
N PHE A 184 -42.52 -4.80 -32.42
CA PHE A 184 -41.39 -4.62 -31.51
C PHE A 184 -40.80 -5.96 -31.06
N SER A 185 -41.63 -6.96 -30.75
CA SER A 185 -41.16 -8.29 -30.32
C SER A 185 -40.37 -9.00 -31.42
N ASP A 186 -40.81 -8.87 -32.68
CA ASP A 186 -40.12 -9.46 -33.83
C ASP A 186 -38.81 -8.72 -34.16
N TRP A 187 -38.75 -7.41 -33.89
CA TRP A 187 -37.57 -6.57 -34.14
C TRP A 187 -36.49 -6.70 -33.06
N LEU A 188 -36.89 -6.92 -31.80
CA LEU A 188 -36.02 -6.88 -30.63
C LEU A 188 -34.76 -7.76 -30.73
N PRO A 189 -34.80 -9.02 -31.25
CA PRO A 189 -33.60 -9.84 -31.36
C PRO A 189 -32.47 -9.19 -32.17
N SER A 190 -32.81 -8.43 -33.21
CA SER A 190 -31.84 -7.69 -34.05
C SER A 190 -31.62 -6.24 -33.64
N GLY A 191 -32.62 -5.63 -33.00
CA GLY A 191 -32.63 -4.22 -32.63
C GLY A 191 -32.22 -3.91 -31.19
N HIS A 192 -31.96 -4.93 -30.36
CA HIS A 192 -31.52 -4.67 -28.99
C HIS A 192 -30.15 -3.97 -28.96
N ILE A 193 -30.00 -3.03 -28.04
CA ILE A 193 -28.75 -2.30 -27.82
C ILE A 193 -28.16 -2.69 -26.47
N ASP A 194 -27.01 -3.36 -26.48
CA ASP A 194 -26.22 -3.61 -25.28
C ASP A 194 -25.33 -2.39 -24.97
N ALA A 195 -25.91 -1.42 -24.28
CA ALA A 195 -25.24 -0.17 -23.90
C ALA A 195 -24.01 -0.42 -23.00
N LYS A 196 -24.09 -1.40 -22.08
CA LYS A 196 -22.98 -1.73 -21.20
C LYS A 196 -21.80 -2.27 -22.00
N ARG A 197 -22.03 -3.19 -22.93
CA ARG A 197 -20.96 -3.75 -23.76
C ARG A 197 -20.35 -2.71 -24.70
N GLN A 198 -21.14 -1.78 -25.24
CA GLN A 198 -20.63 -0.67 -26.05
C GLN A 198 -19.66 0.22 -25.27
N ASP A 199 -20.06 0.70 -24.08
CA ASP A 199 -19.22 1.52 -23.20
C ASP A 199 -17.95 0.78 -22.77
N ALA A 200 -18.06 -0.51 -22.46
CA ALA A 200 -16.92 -1.37 -22.12
C ALA A 200 -15.90 -1.44 -23.27
N CYS A 201 -16.36 -1.70 -24.50
CA CYS A 201 -15.50 -1.73 -25.68
C CYS A 201 -14.82 -0.38 -25.93
N GLU A 202 -15.54 0.74 -25.77
CA GLU A 202 -14.98 2.07 -25.92
C GLU A 202 -13.86 2.32 -24.91
N MET A 203 -14.07 1.97 -23.64
CA MET A 203 -13.05 2.08 -22.59
C MET A 203 -11.80 1.26 -22.94
N LEU A 204 -11.96 0.03 -23.43
CA LEU A 204 -10.82 -0.81 -23.80
C LEU A 204 -9.99 -0.22 -24.94
N VAL A 205 -10.65 0.38 -25.94
CA VAL A 205 -9.97 1.09 -27.04
C VAL A 205 -9.18 2.28 -26.50
N GLN A 206 -9.79 3.11 -25.64
CA GLN A 206 -9.12 4.25 -25.03
C GLN A 206 -7.94 3.83 -24.14
N MET A 207 -8.12 2.77 -23.33
CA MET A 207 -7.05 2.19 -22.52
C MET A 207 -5.89 1.67 -23.38
N SER A 208 -6.20 0.98 -24.49
CA SER A 208 -5.17 0.50 -25.41
C SER A 208 -4.38 1.67 -26.00
N ALA A 209 -5.08 2.71 -26.47
CA ALA A 209 -4.46 3.92 -26.99
C ALA A 209 -3.53 4.58 -25.94
N PHE A 210 -3.99 4.69 -24.69
CA PHE A 210 -3.20 5.22 -23.57
C PHE A 210 -1.92 4.41 -23.31
N LEU A 211 -1.98 3.07 -23.36
CA LEU A 211 -0.79 2.23 -23.14
C LEU A 211 0.20 2.25 -24.30
N THR A 212 -0.27 2.50 -25.53
CA THR A 212 0.56 2.57 -26.74
C THR A 212 1.11 3.97 -27.03
N GLY A 213 0.44 5.01 -26.54
CA GLY A 213 0.84 6.39 -26.74
C GLY A 213 1.94 6.83 -25.78
N ASP A 214 2.80 7.75 -26.24
CA ASP A 214 3.81 8.44 -25.42
C ASP A 214 3.20 9.53 -24.50
N ALA A 215 1.86 9.56 -24.33
CA ALA A 215 1.14 10.55 -23.54
C ALA A 215 1.39 10.36 -22.03
N ARG A 216 2.59 10.76 -21.58
CA ARG A 216 2.99 10.89 -20.17
C ARG A 216 3.11 12.36 -19.74
N ASP A 217 2.71 13.30 -20.59
CA ASP A 217 3.09 14.71 -20.44
C ASP A 217 2.31 15.48 -19.37
N GLU A 218 1.27 14.89 -18.78
CA GLU A 218 0.66 15.43 -17.57
C GLU A 218 0.78 14.40 -16.44
N GLU A 219 1.64 14.68 -15.45
CA GLU A 219 1.60 13.93 -14.20
C GLU A 219 0.18 14.08 -13.63
N PRO A 220 -0.58 12.97 -13.45
CA PRO A 220 -1.91 13.06 -12.86
C PRO A 220 -1.79 13.80 -11.54
N GLN A 221 -2.71 14.75 -11.26
CA GLN A 221 -2.72 15.42 -9.96
C GLN A 221 -2.81 14.36 -8.87
N ARG A 222 -1.70 14.18 -8.14
CA ARG A 222 -1.60 13.14 -7.12
C ARG A 222 -2.30 13.66 -5.87
N HIS A 223 -3.61 13.47 -5.82
CA HIS A 223 -4.37 13.71 -4.61
C HIS A 223 -3.93 12.71 -3.55
N ARG A 224 -3.32 13.21 -2.46
CA ARG A 224 -2.96 12.36 -1.34
C ARG A 224 -4.24 11.87 -0.67
N VAL A 225 -4.38 10.56 -0.54
CA VAL A 225 -5.55 9.95 0.08
C VAL A 225 -5.36 9.86 1.58
N GLU A 226 -6.28 10.45 2.32
CA GLU A 226 -6.30 10.35 3.77
C GLU A 226 -6.42 8.89 4.22
N ARG A 227 -5.48 8.46 5.07
CA ARG A 227 -5.39 7.07 5.55
C ARG A 227 -6.29 6.88 6.77
N THR A 228 -7.60 6.94 6.56
CA THR A 228 -8.59 6.72 7.63
C THR A 228 -8.47 5.34 8.24
N LEU A 229 -8.91 5.18 9.49
CA LEU A 229 -8.90 3.88 10.18
C LEU A 229 -9.56 2.76 9.38
N ALA A 230 -10.71 3.02 8.74
CA ALA A 230 -11.38 2.04 7.88
C ALA A 230 -10.50 1.57 6.71
N TRP A 231 -9.77 2.50 6.07
CA TRP A 231 -8.83 2.18 5.01
C TRP A 231 -7.65 1.35 5.53
N GLN A 232 -7.06 1.76 6.65
CA GLN A 232 -5.95 1.03 7.27
C GLN A 232 -6.35 -0.40 7.65
N CYS A 233 -7.56 -0.59 8.18
CA CYS A 233 -8.11 -1.91 8.49
C CYS A 233 -8.28 -2.77 7.24
N LEU A 234 -8.82 -2.21 6.15
CA LEU A 234 -8.96 -2.93 4.88
C LEU A 234 -7.58 -3.35 4.34
N ALA A 235 -6.65 -2.41 4.23
CA ALA A 235 -5.29 -2.67 3.75
C ALA A 235 -4.60 -3.74 4.60
N SER A 236 -4.67 -3.63 5.92
CA SER A 236 -4.09 -4.61 6.86
C SER A 236 -4.70 -6.00 6.70
N ARG A 237 -6.02 -6.10 6.51
CA ARG A 237 -6.70 -7.38 6.30
C ARG A 237 -6.26 -8.04 4.99
N VAL A 238 -6.25 -7.27 3.89
CA VAL A 238 -5.80 -7.76 2.58
C VAL A 238 -4.33 -8.16 2.60
N ASP A 239 -3.49 -7.42 3.31
CA ASP A 239 -2.07 -7.72 3.44
C ASP A 239 -1.83 -8.95 4.30
N ALA A 240 -2.60 -9.15 5.37
CA ALA A 240 -2.57 -10.35 6.20
C ALA A 240 -3.00 -11.60 5.41
N GLU A 241 -3.98 -11.50 4.51
CA GLU A 241 -4.37 -12.59 3.60
C GLU A 241 -3.22 -12.95 2.64
N ARG A 242 -2.53 -11.96 2.09
CA ARG A 242 -1.38 -12.18 1.17
C ARG A 242 -0.18 -12.78 1.87
N THR A 243 0.12 -12.27 3.06
CA THR A 243 1.23 -12.74 3.91
C THR A 243 0.87 -13.97 4.70
N GLY A 244 -0.34 -14.52 4.49
CA GLY A 244 -0.94 -15.66 5.16
C GLY A 244 0.16 -16.54 5.69
N THR A 245 0.43 -16.40 6.99
CA THR A 245 1.60 -16.97 7.64
C THR A 245 1.58 -18.43 7.25
N ASN A 246 2.52 -18.81 6.36
CA ASN A 246 2.64 -20.15 5.83
C ASN A 246 2.54 -21.12 7.02
N GLU A 247 1.99 -22.31 6.88
CA GLU A 247 1.88 -23.24 8.03
C GLU A 247 3.24 -23.40 8.73
N ASP A 248 4.32 -23.40 7.96
CA ASP A 248 5.72 -23.34 8.40
C ASP A 248 6.06 -22.11 9.26
N ALA A 249 5.57 -20.93 8.89
CA ALA A 249 5.78 -19.68 9.65
C ALA A 249 4.95 -19.64 10.94
N ARG A 250 3.78 -20.27 10.97
CA ARG A 250 2.99 -20.41 12.21
C ARG A 250 3.70 -21.30 13.21
N GLY A 251 4.22 -22.45 12.77
CA GLY A 251 5.01 -23.35 13.61
C GLY A 251 6.23 -22.66 14.23
N LEU A 252 6.99 -21.88 13.44
CA LEU A 252 8.12 -21.10 13.96
C LEU A 252 7.70 -20.06 15.01
N LEU A 253 6.57 -19.37 14.80
CA LEU A 253 6.06 -18.42 15.78
C LEU A 253 5.58 -19.12 17.06
N ASP A 254 5.01 -20.32 16.96
CA ASP A 254 4.61 -21.12 18.11
C ASP A 254 5.82 -21.53 18.96
N GLU A 255 6.91 -21.99 18.34
CA GLU A 255 8.17 -22.25 19.04
C GLU A 255 8.72 -21.01 19.76
N LEU A 256 8.60 -19.82 19.14
CA LEU A 256 8.98 -18.57 19.80
C LEU A 256 8.06 -18.23 20.99
N ARG A 257 6.75 -18.49 20.86
CA ARG A 257 5.74 -18.24 21.91
C ARG A 257 5.96 -19.08 23.17
N LEU A 258 6.62 -20.24 23.06
CA LEU A 258 7.00 -21.07 24.22
C LEU A 258 7.93 -20.35 25.21
N ASN A 259 8.64 -19.31 24.77
CA ASN A 259 9.39 -18.41 25.65
C ASN A 259 8.78 -17.00 25.64
N PRO A 260 7.88 -16.68 26.58
CA PRO A 260 7.14 -15.41 26.60
C PRO A 260 8.04 -14.17 26.65
N ALA A 261 9.16 -14.23 27.38
CA ALA A 261 10.10 -13.11 27.47
C ALA A 261 10.80 -12.85 26.13
N ARG A 262 11.23 -13.91 25.45
CA ARG A 262 11.84 -13.81 24.12
C ARG A 262 10.81 -13.34 23.09
N TYR A 263 9.59 -13.88 23.13
CA TYR A 263 8.49 -13.46 22.26
C TYR A 263 8.14 -11.98 22.46
N ALA A 264 8.02 -11.51 23.70
CA ALA A 264 7.73 -10.11 24.01
C ALA A 264 8.79 -9.16 23.42
N GLY A 265 10.07 -9.53 23.53
CA GLY A 265 11.17 -8.76 22.94
C GLY A 265 11.08 -8.62 21.42
N PHE A 266 10.71 -9.70 20.71
CA PHE A 266 10.49 -9.64 19.26
C PHE A 266 9.17 -8.95 18.90
N ARG A 267 8.10 -9.11 19.68
CA ARG A 267 6.80 -8.48 19.45
C ARG A 267 6.91 -6.96 19.45
N THR A 268 7.61 -6.37 20.41
CA THR A 268 7.80 -4.91 20.48
C THR A 268 8.60 -4.41 19.27
N LYS A 269 9.69 -5.09 18.91
CA LYS A 269 10.50 -4.74 17.73
C LYS A 269 9.71 -4.87 16.43
N ALA A 270 8.90 -5.91 16.30
CA ALA A 270 8.03 -6.13 15.16
C ALA A 270 6.94 -5.05 15.07
N ALA A 271 6.35 -4.64 16.20
CA ALA A 271 5.38 -3.55 16.23
C ALA A 271 6.00 -2.22 15.77
N LEU A 272 7.20 -1.88 16.25
CA LEU A 272 7.95 -0.70 15.79
C LEU A 272 8.26 -0.77 14.29
N ARG A 273 8.62 -1.96 13.78
CA ARG A 273 8.84 -2.19 12.34
C ARG A 273 7.58 -1.92 11.53
N VAL A 274 6.44 -2.46 11.95
CA VAL A 274 5.16 -2.23 11.26
C VAL A 274 4.82 -0.74 11.19
N LEU A 275 4.90 -0.04 12.33
CA LEU A 275 4.59 1.39 12.40
C LEU A 275 5.54 2.24 11.55
N ALA A 276 6.84 1.95 11.61
CA ALA A 276 7.83 2.67 10.81
C ALA A 276 7.64 2.47 9.30
N LEU A 277 7.31 1.24 8.86
CA LEU A 277 7.04 0.97 7.45
C LEU A 277 5.75 1.65 6.97
N GLN A 278 4.72 1.70 7.82
CA GLN A 278 3.48 2.45 7.52
C GLN A 278 3.73 3.94 7.33
N GLU A 279 4.57 4.55 8.17
CA GLU A 279 4.95 5.96 8.03
C GLU A 279 5.79 6.19 6.76
N ALA A 280 6.70 5.27 6.45
CA ALA A 280 7.53 5.34 5.24
C ALA A 280 6.70 5.24 3.94
N GLU A 281 5.56 4.54 3.93
CA GLU A 281 4.70 4.44 2.74
C GLU A 281 4.17 5.79 2.24
N GLY A 282 4.05 6.79 3.12
CA GLY A 282 3.60 8.14 2.77
C GLY A 282 4.70 9.04 2.21
N THR A 283 5.97 8.66 2.41
CA THR A 283 7.15 9.51 2.14
C THR A 283 8.08 8.86 1.11
N ALA A 284 7.60 7.81 0.42
CA ALA A 284 8.39 6.87 -0.39
C ALA A 284 9.23 7.55 -1.49
N LYS A 285 10.36 8.14 -1.11
CA LYS A 285 11.48 8.39 -1.98
C LYS A 285 11.98 7.04 -2.47
N ARG A 286 12.31 6.98 -3.74
CA ARG A 286 12.90 5.79 -4.34
C ARG A 286 14.25 5.55 -3.66
N ILE A 287 14.35 4.51 -2.83
CA ILE A 287 15.63 4.10 -2.23
C ILE A 287 16.63 3.85 -3.37
N GLU A 288 17.72 4.60 -3.36
CA GLU A 288 18.78 4.49 -4.35
C GLU A 288 19.47 3.13 -4.28
N ARG A 289 19.93 2.65 -5.43
CA ARG A 289 20.63 1.36 -5.51
C ARG A 289 21.91 1.34 -4.68
N THR A 290 22.59 2.47 -4.58
CA THR A 290 23.79 2.69 -3.76
C THR A 290 23.51 2.42 -2.28
N ALA A 291 22.47 3.04 -1.72
CA ALA A 291 22.06 2.83 -0.32
C ALA A 291 21.72 1.36 -0.02
N LEU A 292 21.06 0.67 -0.95
CA LEU A 292 20.74 -0.76 -0.83
C LEU A 292 22.01 -1.63 -0.81
N LEU A 293 22.99 -1.33 -1.66
CA LEU A 293 24.27 -2.04 -1.69
C LEU A 293 25.08 -1.80 -0.41
N ASP A 294 25.09 -0.57 0.10
CA ASP A 294 25.74 -0.22 1.36
C ASP A 294 25.08 -0.97 2.53
N GLN A 295 23.74 -1.06 2.54
CA GLN A 295 23.04 -1.82 3.57
C GLN A 295 23.32 -3.32 3.50
N MET A 296 23.39 -3.87 2.29
CA MET A 296 23.81 -5.26 2.09
C MET A 296 25.24 -5.48 2.62
N ALA A 297 26.17 -4.56 2.35
CA ALA A 297 27.54 -4.65 2.86
C ALA A 297 27.59 -4.60 4.39
N ARG A 298 26.86 -3.66 5.02
CA ARG A 298 26.72 -3.58 6.49
C ARG A 298 26.15 -4.88 7.08
N HIS A 299 25.07 -5.40 6.49
CA HIS A 299 24.45 -6.65 6.93
C HIS A 299 25.42 -7.84 6.87
N ARG A 300 26.17 -7.94 5.76
CA ARG A 300 27.15 -9.02 5.54
C ARG A 300 28.33 -8.93 6.50
N ALA A 301 28.90 -7.75 6.69
CA ALA A 301 30.01 -7.53 7.61
C ALA A 301 29.64 -7.91 9.05
N ALA A 302 28.46 -7.48 9.53
CA ALA A 302 27.99 -7.76 10.88
C ALA A 302 27.76 -9.25 11.19
N ARG A 303 27.68 -10.10 10.16
CA ARG A 303 27.38 -11.55 10.27
C ARG A 303 28.49 -12.43 9.70
N GLY A 304 29.62 -11.86 9.30
CA GLY A 304 30.71 -12.61 8.67
C GLY A 304 30.36 -13.23 7.32
N LEU A 305 29.35 -12.71 6.60
CA LEU A 305 28.88 -13.22 5.31
C LEU A 305 29.70 -12.64 4.14
N ALA A 306 31.03 -12.78 4.21
CA ALA A 306 31.93 -12.16 3.25
C ALA A 306 31.80 -12.80 1.86
N GLN A 307 31.67 -14.14 1.76
CA GLN A 307 31.61 -14.82 0.47
C GLN A 307 30.16 -15.02 0.00
N SER A 308 29.97 -15.09 -1.32
CA SER A 308 28.66 -15.32 -1.93
C SER A 308 28.02 -16.63 -1.45
N ARG A 309 28.82 -17.69 -1.29
CA ARG A 309 28.34 -18.99 -0.79
C ARG A 309 27.77 -18.92 0.63
N ASP A 310 28.39 -18.12 1.50
CA ASP A 310 27.99 -17.97 2.90
C ASP A 310 26.66 -17.22 2.98
N LEU A 311 26.50 -16.17 2.15
CA LEU A 311 25.24 -15.47 2.01
C LEU A 311 24.13 -16.40 1.50
N GLN A 312 24.38 -17.17 0.43
CA GLN A 312 23.40 -18.10 -0.12
C GLN A 312 22.99 -19.19 0.89
N HIS A 313 23.95 -19.67 1.69
CA HIS A 313 23.65 -20.58 2.79
C HIS A 313 22.74 -19.95 3.83
N TRP A 314 23.11 -18.76 4.31
CA TRP A 314 22.34 -18.01 5.30
C TRP A 314 20.92 -17.70 4.81
N LEU A 315 20.74 -17.32 3.54
CA LEU A 315 19.42 -17.09 2.95
C LEU A 315 18.53 -18.33 3.02
N ARG A 316 19.06 -19.49 2.61
CA ARG A 316 18.31 -20.76 2.68
C ARG A 316 17.94 -21.14 4.11
N GLU A 317 18.85 -21.00 5.06
CA GLU A 317 18.59 -21.29 6.48
C GLU A 317 17.52 -20.38 7.08
N ASN A 318 17.35 -19.17 6.56
CA ASN A 318 16.36 -18.21 7.03
C ASN A 318 15.09 -18.20 6.18
N GLY A 319 14.93 -19.16 5.26
CA GLY A 319 13.75 -19.25 4.39
C GLY A 319 13.59 -18.07 3.43
N LEU A 320 14.70 -17.42 3.07
CA LEU A 320 14.74 -16.27 2.17
C LEU A 320 15.28 -16.68 0.79
N ASP A 321 14.71 -16.09 -0.24
CA ASP A 321 15.32 -16.01 -1.57
C ASP A 321 15.99 -14.65 -1.78
N GLY A 322 16.52 -14.41 -2.98
CA GLY A 322 17.16 -13.12 -3.30
C GLY A 322 16.19 -11.93 -3.23
N ALA A 323 14.93 -12.14 -3.61
CA ALA A 323 13.91 -11.09 -3.60
C ALA A 323 13.49 -10.72 -2.17
N GLY A 324 13.23 -11.72 -1.33
CA GLY A 324 12.92 -11.53 0.08
C GLY A 324 14.07 -10.91 0.86
N TYR A 325 15.33 -11.23 0.50
CA TYR A 325 16.48 -10.53 1.09
C TYR A 325 16.53 -9.06 0.70
N GLU A 326 16.31 -8.74 -0.58
CA GLU A 326 16.27 -7.36 -1.03
C GLU A 326 15.16 -6.57 -0.33
N GLU A 327 13.96 -7.15 -0.21
CA GLU A 327 12.83 -6.55 0.51
C GLU A 327 13.17 -6.30 1.99
N LEU A 328 13.79 -7.28 2.66
CA LEU A 328 14.23 -7.15 4.05
C LEU A 328 15.20 -5.97 4.25
N LEU A 329 16.16 -5.78 3.32
CA LEU A 329 17.11 -4.67 3.36
C LEU A 329 16.43 -3.34 3.09
N ARG A 330 15.53 -3.30 2.10
CA ARG A 330 14.77 -2.10 1.72
C ARG A 330 13.93 -1.59 2.89
N ASP A 331 13.18 -2.48 3.52
CA ASP A 331 12.41 -2.17 4.72
C ASP A 331 13.30 -1.62 5.84
N THR A 332 14.47 -2.23 6.05
CA THR A 332 15.39 -1.78 7.10
C THR A 332 15.89 -0.36 6.83
N LEU A 333 16.18 -0.02 5.57
CA LEU A 333 16.54 1.35 5.18
C LEU A 333 15.38 2.33 5.41
N SER A 334 14.17 1.96 5.02
CA SER A 334 12.97 2.78 5.26
C SER A 334 12.74 3.03 6.75
N MET A 335 12.94 2.00 7.59
CA MET A 335 12.87 2.16 9.04
C MET A 335 13.96 3.09 9.58
N GLU A 336 15.21 2.95 9.12
CA GLU A 336 16.33 3.81 9.54
C GLU A 336 16.04 5.28 9.21
N GLU A 337 15.46 5.56 8.03
CA GLU A 337 15.06 6.92 7.63
C GLU A 337 13.98 7.51 8.54
N VAL A 338 12.92 6.74 8.82
CA VAL A 338 11.83 7.18 9.72
C VAL A 338 12.34 7.41 11.14
N VAL A 339 13.16 6.50 11.68
CA VAL A 339 13.73 6.65 13.02
C VAL A 339 14.67 7.85 13.08
N SER A 340 15.51 8.04 12.06
CA SER A 340 16.39 9.22 12.00
C SER A 340 15.61 10.53 11.92
N ALA A 341 14.42 10.54 11.30
CA ALA A 341 13.57 11.72 11.20
C ALA A 341 12.91 12.10 12.54
N LEU A 342 12.78 11.17 13.49
CA LEU A 342 12.24 11.47 14.83
C LEU A 342 13.19 12.39 15.63
N GLY A 343 14.51 12.30 15.39
CA GLY A 343 15.52 13.14 16.03
C GLY A 343 15.35 13.24 17.55
N ASP A 344 15.34 14.47 18.06
CA ASP A 344 15.25 14.81 19.50
C ASP A 344 13.97 14.31 20.18
N GLN A 345 12.94 13.93 19.42
CA GLN A 345 11.70 13.37 19.99
C GLN A 345 11.94 12.02 20.67
N LEU A 346 13.04 11.33 20.35
CA LEU A 346 13.41 10.06 20.96
C LEU A 346 13.95 10.21 22.38
N GLU A 347 14.65 11.30 22.72
CA GLU A 347 15.34 11.42 24.01
C GLU A 347 14.41 11.30 25.22
N PRO A 348 13.24 11.99 25.27
CA PRO A 348 12.31 11.85 26.40
C PRO A 348 11.78 10.41 26.54
N GLN A 349 11.60 9.71 25.41
CA GLN A 349 11.10 8.33 25.39
C GLN A 349 12.18 7.34 25.83
N ILE A 350 13.44 7.54 25.44
CA ILE A 350 14.58 6.77 25.95
C ILE A 350 14.67 6.90 27.47
N LEU A 351 14.53 8.12 28.01
CA LEU A 351 14.52 8.32 29.46
C LEU A 351 13.32 7.64 30.15
N ALA A 352 12.15 7.59 29.51
CA ALA A 352 11.00 6.87 30.03
C ALA A 352 11.26 5.35 30.09
N GLU A 353 11.81 4.78 29.02
CA GLU A 353 12.19 3.35 28.96
C GLU A 353 13.26 3.01 30.00
N LEU A 354 14.27 3.87 30.21
CA LEU A 354 15.27 3.67 31.26
C LEU A 354 14.66 3.64 32.67
N ARG A 355 13.61 4.43 32.91
CA ARG A 355 12.90 4.43 34.20
C ARG A 355 12.08 3.15 34.35
N TYR A 356 11.37 2.74 33.31
CA TYR A 356 10.59 1.50 33.32
C TYR A 356 11.47 0.26 33.52
N ALA A 357 12.64 0.24 32.87
CA ALA A 357 13.63 -0.83 33.01
C ALA A 357 14.43 -0.78 34.32
N GLY A 358 14.26 0.27 35.14
CA GLY A 358 15.00 0.45 36.40
C GLY A 358 16.49 0.84 36.23
N ALA A 359 16.93 1.10 35.00
CA ALA A 359 18.33 1.45 34.69
C ALA A 359 18.66 2.94 34.91
N TYR A 360 17.63 3.79 35.00
CA TYR A 360 17.80 5.25 35.11
C TYR A 360 18.63 5.68 36.32
N ALA A 361 18.35 5.13 37.51
CA ALA A 361 18.98 5.59 38.75
C ALA A 361 20.51 5.41 38.74
N GLY A 362 20.98 4.24 38.31
CA GLY A 362 22.42 3.96 38.24
C GLY A 362 23.16 4.80 37.21
N LEU A 363 22.54 5.05 36.04
CA LEU A 363 23.12 5.94 35.02
C LEU A 363 23.17 7.39 35.51
N GLN A 364 22.13 7.85 36.20
CA GLN A 364 22.08 9.20 36.74
C GLN A 364 23.12 9.43 37.83
N GLU A 365 23.28 8.46 38.76
CA GLU A 365 24.31 8.53 39.80
C GLU A 365 25.71 8.62 39.20
N ARG A 366 26.02 7.76 38.23
CA ARG A 366 27.29 7.77 37.50
C ARG A 366 27.52 9.10 36.76
N ALA A 367 26.48 9.65 36.13
CA ALA A 367 26.57 10.93 35.42
C ALA A 367 26.89 12.09 36.38
N VAL A 368 26.22 12.15 37.53
CA VAL A 368 26.48 13.16 38.57
C VAL A 368 27.88 13.00 39.17
N GLU A 369 28.31 11.77 39.45
CA GLU A 369 29.65 11.51 39.95
C GLU A 369 30.73 11.94 38.94
N LYS A 370 30.54 11.56 37.67
CA LYS A 370 31.44 11.94 36.58
C LYS A 370 31.57 13.45 36.48
N GLU A 371 30.46 14.17 36.50
CA GLU A 371 30.46 15.64 36.42
C GLU A 371 31.21 16.28 37.60
N LYS A 372 30.96 15.81 38.83
CA LYS A 372 31.69 16.29 40.02
C LYS A 372 33.20 16.07 39.92
N ARG A 373 33.64 14.95 39.33
CA ARG A 373 35.06 14.63 39.18
C ARG A 373 35.72 15.47 38.08
N LEU A 374 35.05 15.64 36.95
CA LEU A 374 35.55 16.50 35.86
C LEU A 374 35.68 17.96 36.33
N GLN A 375 34.71 18.48 37.08
CA GLN A 375 34.81 19.83 37.68
C GLN A 375 36.01 19.98 38.63
N LYS A 376 36.36 18.95 39.40
CA LYS A 376 37.56 18.96 40.26
C LYS A 376 38.86 18.95 39.45
N LEU A 377 38.89 18.23 38.33
CA LEU A 377 40.03 18.20 37.41
C LEU A 377 40.21 19.56 36.71
N ASP A 378 39.12 20.16 36.25
CA ASP A 378 39.12 21.50 35.63
C ASP A 378 39.56 22.59 36.62
N ALA A 379 39.15 22.48 37.89
CA ALA A 379 39.59 23.39 38.94
C ALA A 379 41.07 23.20 39.33
N ALA A 380 41.62 22.00 39.17
CA ALA A 380 43.01 21.67 39.50
C ALA A 380 43.99 21.93 38.34
N SER A 381 43.52 21.86 37.09
CA SER A 381 44.29 22.09 35.88
C SER A 381 43.56 23.15 35.04
N GLY A 382 44.07 24.38 35.02
CA GLY A 382 43.47 25.53 34.32
C GLY A 382 43.33 25.42 32.78
N ASN A 383 43.51 24.22 32.24
CA ASN A 383 43.02 23.75 30.94
C ASN A 383 43.13 22.22 30.96
N LEU A 384 42.07 21.51 30.53
CA LEU A 384 42.16 20.07 30.30
C LEU A 384 43.26 19.79 29.27
N PRO A 385 44.24 18.91 29.55
CA PRO A 385 45.18 18.48 28.52
C PRO A 385 44.36 17.82 27.40
N GLY A 386 44.42 18.38 26.19
CA GLY A 386 43.78 17.79 25.03
C GLY A 386 44.41 16.42 24.75
N ALA A 387 43.74 15.36 25.19
CA ALA A 387 44.12 14.00 24.82
C ALA A 387 44.04 13.90 23.28
N ASP A 388 45.02 13.26 22.67
CA ASP A 388 45.04 13.07 21.23
C ASP A 388 43.76 12.34 20.79
N LYS A 389 43.01 12.92 19.84
CA LYS A 389 41.71 12.40 19.38
C LYS A 389 41.83 10.94 18.93
N LEU A 390 42.95 10.57 18.31
CA LEU A 390 43.21 9.21 17.85
C LEU A 390 43.40 8.24 19.03
N GLN A 391 44.11 8.67 20.08
CA GLN A 391 44.35 7.86 21.27
C GLN A 391 43.06 7.56 22.01
N VAL A 392 42.21 8.58 22.21
CA VAL A 392 40.91 8.43 22.89
C VAL A 392 40.00 7.50 22.10
N LEU A 393 40.03 7.59 20.77
CA LEU A 393 39.21 6.78 19.90
C LEU A 393 39.61 5.31 19.91
N ILE A 394 40.91 5.01 19.79
CA ILE A 394 41.45 3.64 19.89
C ILE A 394 41.13 3.06 21.26
N TRP A 395 41.34 3.84 22.33
CA TRP A 395 40.99 3.40 23.68
C TRP A 395 39.50 3.07 23.81
N TYR A 396 38.61 3.94 23.33
CA TYR A 396 37.17 3.73 23.46
C TYR A 396 36.69 2.48 22.72
N PHE A 397 37.10 2.29 21.46
CA PHE A 397 36.66 1.14 20.68
C PHE A 397 37.39 -0.15 21.08
N GLU A 398 38.72 -0.16 21.06
CA GLU A 398 39.49 -1.39 21.23
C GLU A 398 39.63 -1.80 22.70
N THR A 399 39.80 -0.84 23.61
CA THR A 399 40.03 -1.15 25.03
C THR A 399 38.73 -1.21 25.84
N LEU A 400 37.85 -0.21 25.70
CA LEU A 400 36.63 -0.13 26.51
C LEU A 400 35.50 -1.01 25.95
N LEU A 401 35.28 -0.98 24.62
CA LEU A 401 34.20 -1.73 23.97
C LEU A 401 34.63 -3.09 23.41
N GLY A 402 35.93 -3.32 23.22
CA GLY A 402 36.47 -4.55 22.61
C GLY A 402 36.03 -4.74 21.16
N ARG A 403 35.96 -3.65 20.38
CA ARG A 403 35.50 -3.63 18.99
C ARG A 403 36.43 -2.81 18.11
N ASP A 404 36.44 -3.11 16.82
CA ASP A 404 37.16 -2.29 15.83
C ASP A 404 36.50 -0.93 15.66
N VAL A 405 37.32 0.05 15.27
CA VAL A 405 36.87 1.40 14.92
C VAL A 405 35.94 1.36 13.70
N PRO A 406 34.72 1.94 13.77
CA PRO A 406 33.84 2.03 12.62
C PRO A 406 34.48 2.80 11.46
N SER A 407 34.31 2.29 10.24
CA SER A 407 34.83 2.93 9.02
C SER A 407 34.20 4.30 8.73
N ASN A 408 33.01 4.58 9.27
CA ASN A 408 32.34 5.88 9.15
C ASN A 408 31.84 6.36 10.54
N LEU A 409 32.65 7.23 11.16
CA LEU A 409 32.35 7.79 12.48
C LEU A 409 31.17 8.77 12.47
N GLU A 410 30.92 9.45 11.35
CA GLU A 410 29.80 10.39 11.19
C GLU A 410 28.46 9.67 11.25
N SER A 411 28.34 8.55 10.53
CA SER A 411 27.15 7.69 10.59
C SER A 411 26.99 7.05 11.97
N HIS A 412 28.09 6.67 12.62
CA HIS A 412 28.05 6.12 13.97
C HIS A 412 27.54 7.13 15.00
N ALA A 413 28.04 8.37 14.98
CA ALA A 413 27.62 9.45 15.87
C ALA A 413 26.12 9.74 15.73
N LYS A 414 25.62 9.84 14.49
CA LYS A 414 24.18 10.05 14.21
C LYS A 414 23.31 8.90 14.73
N THR A 415 23.78 7.66 14.65
CA THR A 415 23.07 6.49 15.19
C THR A 415 22.91 6.56 16.72
N LEU A 416 23.82 7.26 17.41
CA LEU A 416 23.75 7.51 18.85
C LEU A 416 22.90 8.73 19.21
N GLY A 417 22.32 9.44 18.22
CA GLY A 417 21.56 10.67 18.42
C GLY A 417 22.42 11.93 18.56
N LEU A 418 23.71 11.87 18.23
CA LEU A 418 24.62 13.02 18.33
C LEU A 418 24.62 13.84 17.03
N ALA A 419 24.84 15.15 17.14
CA ALA A 419 24.82 16.08 16.02
C ALA A 419 25.97 15.86 15.02
N GLY A 420 27.07 15.25 15.46
CA GLY A 420 28.20 14.91 14.60
C GLY A 420 29.41 14.34 15.34
N VAL A 421 30.48 14.13 14.58
CA VAL A 421 31.71 13.49 15.08
C VAL A 421 32.39 14.27 16.21
N GLU A 422 32.32 15.60 16.21
CA GLU A 422 32.93 16.42 17.27
C GLU A 422 32.25 16.23 18.63
N GLU A 423 30.91 16.09 18.64
CA GLU A 423 30.18 15.81 19.86
C GLU A 423 30.45 14.39 20.37
N PHE A 424 30.57 13.43 19.45
CA PHE A 424 31.02 12.07 19.79
C PHE A 424 32.42 12.09 20.40
N TYR A 425 33.37 12.83 19.82
CA TYR A 425 34.72 13.00 20.39
C TYR A 425 34.66 13.62 21.79
N ALA A 426 33.86 14.67 22.00
CA ALA A 426 33.68 15.28 23.30
C ALA A 426 33.13 14.28 24.34
N LEU A 427 32.15 13.46 23.95
CA LEU A 427 31.55 12.42 24.79
C LEU A 427 32.60 11.39 25.25
N ILE A 428 33.36 10.81 24.30
CA ILE A 428 34.36 9.78 24.63
C ILE A 428 35.58 10.36 25.36
N THR A 429 35.94 11.62 25.11
CA THR A 429 37.04 12.30 25.81
C THR A 429 36.70 12.51 27.28
N ARG A 430 35.46 12.92 27.58
CA ARG A 430 34.97 13.04 28.97
C ARG A 430 34.97 11.68 29.68
N GLU A 431 34.65 10.61 28.97
CA GLU A 431 34.71 9.25 29.50
C GLU A 431 36.17 8.80 29.78
N PHE A 432 37.10 9.09 28.86
CA PHE A 432 38.52 8.81 29.04
C PHE A 432 39.11 9.51 30.27
N MET A 433 38.80 10.81 30.44
CA MET A 433 39.25 11.60 31.58
C MET A 433 38.68 11.09 32.90
N TYR A 434 37.40 10.69 32.91
CA TYR A 434 36.79 10.05 34.07
C TYR A 434 37.53 8.76 34.44
N HIS A 435 37.84 7.88 33.48
CA HIS A 435 38.62 6.66 33.71
C HIS A 435 40.04 6.94 34.23
N GLN A 436 40.74 7.93 33.67
CA GLN A 436 42.06 8.33 34.18
C GLN A 436 41.99 8.85 35.63
N SER A 437 40.94 9.59 35.97
CA SER A 437 40.70 10.07 37.34
C SER A 437 40.48 8.94 38.34
N CYS A 438 39.86 7.84 37.90
CA CYS A 438 39.65 6.64 38.71
C CYS A 438 40.95 5.86 38.94
N ILE A 439 41.84 5.81 37.94
CA ILE A 439 43.12 5.08 38.02
C ILE A 439 44.12 5.81 38.91
N ASN A 440 44.10 7.15 38.92
CA ASN A 440 45.06 7.98 39.66
C ASN A 440 44.74 8.19 41.15
N GLN A 441 43.79 7.43 41.73
CA GLN A 441 43.61 7.38 43.19
C GLN A 441 44.27 6.12 43.78
N PRO A 442 45.16 6.23 44.78
CA PRO A 442 45.65 5.07 45.52
C PRO A 442 44.49 4.45 46.32
N ALA A 443 44.44 3.12 46.35
CA ALA A 443 43.50 2.35 47.17
C ALA A 443 43.50 2.87 48.61
N ALA A 444 42.36 3.35 49.09
CA ALA A 444 42.15 3.64 50.49
C ALA A 444 42.13 2.30 51.27
N GLY A 445 43.28 1.95 51.83
CA GLY A 445 43.45 1.20 53.08
C GLY A 445 42.81 -0.19 53.18
N LYS A 446 43.58 -1.23 52.85
CA LYS A 446 43.70 -2.38 53.75
C LYS A 446 44.80 -2.05 54.77
N MET A 447 44.46 -1.83 56.03
CA MET A 447 45.32 -2.11 57.18
C MET A 447 44.42 -2.36 58.42
N GLU A 448 44.57 -3.57 58.95
CA GLU A 448 44.05 -4.20 60.18
C GLU A 448 42.54 -4.46 60.31
#